data_AF-A0A2P6S8E9-F1
#
_entry.id   AF-A0A2P6S8E9-F1
#
_cell.length_a   1.000
_cell.length_b   1.000
_cell.length_c   1.000
_cell.angle_alpha   90.00
_cell.angle_beta   90.00
_cell.angle_gamma   90.00
#
_symmetry.space_group_name_H-M   'P 1'
#
loop_
_entity.id
_entity.type
_entity.pdbx_description
1 polymer ?
#
loop_
_entity_poly.entity_id
_entity_poly.type
_entity_poly.pdbx_seq_one_letter_code
_entity_poly.pdbx_strand_id
1 'polypeptide(L)'
;MGVDHFIWQSFDYPGDTMLPNMVLGYDRKSGKSSFLTAWKSESDPSTGIFSAAGGLAAEMPGQVVIWNKSKFNRSTRHWRTGPWDKSKFIGVLDMDNQYLSGFNLDENVEQGTIHFSFTVFNKYLTYLELSSDGITKLMRSENGGNWSLQWEALQNQCDYYGKCGPFGVCKILKPPKFAKTASESPISCKCLKGFEPKPDHEWSKGNWTGGCVRKKKVSL
;
A
#
# COMPACT_ATOMS: atom_id res chain seq x y z
N MET A 1 -29.88 12.01 -20.92
CA MET A 1 -29.15 10.72 -20.87
C MET A 1 -29.62 10.03 -19.60
N GLY A 2 -30.23 8.85 -19.73
CA GLY A 2 -30.80 8.14 -18.59
C GLY A 2 -29.71 7.74 -17.60
N VAL A 3 -29.96 7.94 -16.32
CA VAL A 3 -29.12 7.35 -15.26
C VAL A 3 -29.48 5.87 -15.27
N ASP A 4 -28.59 5.03 -15.80
CA ASP A 4 -28.79 3.57 -15.70
C ASP A 4 -28.86 3.18 -14.22
N HIS A 5 -30.02 2.67 -13.81
CA HIS A 5 -30.25 2.25 -12.44
C HIS A 5 -29.92 0.78 -12.30
N PHE A 6 -28.64 0.49 -12.04
CA PHE A 6 -28.18 -0.86 -11.75
C PHE A 6 -28.56 -1.23 -10.31
N ILE A 7 -29.35 -2.30 -10.14
CA ILE A 7 -29.71 -2.83 -8.81
C ILE A 7 -28.50 -3.53 -8.17
N TRP A 8 -27.61 -4.08 -8.99
CA TRP A 8 -26.41 -4.78 -8.56
C TRP A 8 -25.35 -4.75 -9.66
N GLN A 9 -24.08 -4.63 -9.28
CA GLN A 9 -22.93 -4.84 -10.16
C GLN A 9 -21.77 -5.49 -9.40
N SER A 10 -20.99 -6.31 -10.10
CA SER A 10 -19.82 -7.00 -9.52
C SER A 10 -18.73 -6.03 -9.07
N PHE A 11 -18.61 -4.86 -9.70
CA PHE A 11 -17.63 -3.83 -9.36
C PHE A 11 -17.84 -3.23 -7.95
N ASP A 12 -19.05 -3.34 -7.40
CA ASP A 12 -19.34 -2.92 -6.02
C ASP A 12 -18.82 -3.94 -4.97
N TYR A 13 -18.48 -5.16 -5.40
CA TYR A 13 -18.06 -6.27 -4.54
C TYR A 13 -16.77 -6.91 -5.07
N PRO A 14 -15.65 -6.20 -5.05
CA PRO A 14 -14.40 -6.72 -5.60
C PRO A 14 -13.85 -7.90 -4.77
N GLY A 15 -13.15 -8.80 -5.45
CA GLY A 15 -12.35 -9.85 -4.84
C GLY A 15 -10.94 -9.36 -4.49
N ASP A 16 -9.93 -10.10 -4.92
CA ASP A 16 -8.51 -9.76 -4.80
C ASP A 16 -8.00 -8.86 -5.94
N THR A 17 -8.81 -8.67 -6.98
CA THR A 17 -8.42 -8.04 -8.24
C THR A 17 -9.19 -6.75 -8.51
N MET A 18 -8.49 -5.71 -8.95
CA MET A 18 -9.04 -4.47 -9.48
C MET A 18 -8.73 -4.37 -10.97
N LEU A 19 -9.79 -4.24 -11.76
CA LEU A 19 -9.74 -4.03 -13.21
C LEU A 19 -9.75 -2.53 -13.54
N PRO A 20 -9.34 -2.14 -14.77
CA PRO A 20 -9.43 -0.76 -15.21
C PRO A 20 -10.86 -0.23 -15.13
N ASN A 21 -11.02 1.04 -14.77
CA ASN A 21 -12.29 1.74 -14.55
C ASN A 21 -13.11 1.27 -13.33
N MET A 22 -12.64 0.27 -12.57
CA MET A 22 -13.18 0.02 -11.24
C MET A 22 -12.86 1.18 -10.30
N VAL A 23 -13.76 1.44 -9.36
CA VAL A 23 -13.59 2.45 -8.33
C VAL A 23 -13.54 1.75 -6.97
N LEU A 24 -12.38 1.78 -6.33
CA LEU A 24 -12.26 1.46 -4.92
C LEU A 24 -12.47 2.75 -4.14
N GLY A 25 -13.17 2.71 -3.01
CA GLY A 25 -13.42 3.95 -2.31
C GLY A 25 -14.04 3.80 -0.95
N TYR A 26 -14.11 4.94 -0.28
CA TYR A 26 -14.72 5.08 1.03
C TYR A 26 -15.61 6.30 1.04
N ASP A 27 -16.81 6.13 1.57
CA ASP A 27 -17.70 7.22 1.90
C ASP A 27 -17.88 7.25 3.42
N ARG A 28 -17.35 8.30 4.05
CA ARG A 28 -17.40 8.49 5.50
C ARG A 28 -18.83 8.69 6.02
N LYS A 29 -19.74 9.27 5.23
CA LYS A 29 -21.12 9.56 5.65
C LYS A 29 -21.96 8.29 5.66
N SER A 30 -21.87 7.49 4.60
CA SER A 30 -22.62 6.23 4.52
C SER A 30 -21.91 5.05 5.18
N GLY A 31 -20.60 5.16 5.46
CA GLY A 31 -19.75 4.08 5.96
C GLY A 31 -19.47 3.00 4.91
N LYS A 32 -19.92 3.20 3.66
CA LYS A 32 -19.67 2.25 2.57
C LYS A 32 -18.20 2.29 2.18
N SER A 33 -17.65 1.09 2.00
CA SER A 33 -16.26 0.88 1.65
C SER A 33 -16.14 -0.23 0.62
N SER A 34 -15.25 -0.02 -0.35
CA SER A 34 -14.85 -1.03 -1.32
C SER A 34 -13.34 -1.23 -1.21
N PHE A 35 -12.91 -2.46 -0.95
CA PHE A 35 -11.53 -2.84 -0.72
C PHE A 35 -11.25 -4.21 -1.34
N LEU A 36 -10.02 -4.42 -1.77
CA LEU A 36 -9.60 -5.74 -2.24
C LEU A 36 -9.37 -6.66 -1.06
N THR A 37 -9.73 -7.93 -1.21
CA THR A 37 -9.47 -8.98 -0.24
C THR A 37 -8.74 -10.12 -0.90
N ALA A 38 -7.54 -10.42 -0.42
CA ALA A 38 -6.71 -11.47 -0.98
C ALA A 38 -7.40 -12.83 -0.87
N TRP A 39 -7.08 -13.71 -1.79
CA TRP A 39 -7.32 -15.14 -1.61
C TRP A 39 -6.55 -15.68 -0.42
N LYS A 40 -7.03 -16.80 0.12
CA LYS A 40 -6.37 -17.49 1.22
C LYS A 40 -5.07 -18.16 0.78
N SER A 41 -5.02 -18.65 -0.45
CA SER A 41 -3.81 -19.14 -1.11
C SER A 41 -4.01 -19.16 -2.63
N GLU A 42 -2.96 -19.41 -3.40
CA GLU A 42 -3.02 -19.52 -4.88
C GLU A 42 -4.05 -20.55 -5.37
N SER A 43 -4.37 -21.59 -4.59
CA SER A 43 -5.32 -22.63 -4.94
C SER A 43 -6.65 -22.56 -4.17
N ASP A 44 -6.81 -21.61 -3.24
CA ASP A 44 -8.00 -21.45 -2.40
C ASP A 44 -8.52 -20.01 -2.47
N PRO A 45 -9.54 -19.74 -3.30
CA PRO A 45 -10.10 -18.40 -3.50
C PRO A 45 -10.99 -17.92 -2.34
N SER A 46 -11.10 -18.70 -1.26
CA SER A 46 -11.78 -18.23 -0.06
C SER A 46 -11.05 -17.03 0.57
N THR A 47 -11.74 -16.32 1.46
CA THR A 47 -11.25 -15.09 2.09
C THR A 47 -9.93 -15.29 2.83
N GLY A 48 -8.89 -14.62 2.35
CA GLY A 48 -7.58 -14.57 2.99
C GLY A 48 -7.48 -13.54 4.11
N ILE A 49 -6.26 -13.40 4.64
CA ILE A 49 -5.96 -12.54 5.79
C ILE A 49 -5.54 -11.11 5.40
N PHE A 50 -5.28 -10.86 4.13
CA PHE A 50 -4.85 -9.57 3.62
C PHE A 50 -5.98 -8.83 2.92
N SER A 51 -6.04 -7.51 3.14
CA SER A 51 -6.97 -6.64 2.43
C SER A 51 -6.30 -5.31 2.08
N ALA A 52 -6.53 -4.80 0.88
CA ALA A 52 -5.98 -3.53 0.41
C ALA A 52 -7.09 -2.49 0.32
N ALA A 53 -6.87 -1.39 1.03
CA ALA A 53 -7.89 -0.41 1.32
C ALA A 53 -7.30 1.00 1.14
N GLY A 54 -7.80 1.73 0.13
CA GLY A 54 -7.46 3.14 -0.17
C GLY A 54 -8.28 4.11 0.68
N GLY A 55 -7.65 4.99 1.46
CA GLY A 55 -8.33 6.08 2.17
C GLY A 55 -9.34 5.66 3.25
N LEU A 56 -9.28 4.40 3.67
CA LEU A 56 -10.30 3.73 4.50
C LEU A 56 -10.04 3.82 6.01
N ALA A 57 -8.89 4.34 6.41
CA ALA A 57 -8.72 4.98 7.70
C ALA A 57 -8.93 6.47 7.48
N ALA A 58 -9.53 7.19 8.42
CA ALA A 58 -9.78 8.65 8.36
C ALA A 58 -8.49 9.52 8.33
N GLU A 59 -7.42 9.06 7.69
CA GLU A 59 -6.14 9.72 7.53
C GLU A 59 -6.16 10.49 6.20
N MET A 60 -6.22 11.82 6.31
CA MET A 60 -5.93 12.71 5.19
C MET A 60 -4.48 13.21 5.30
N PRO A 61 -3.72 13.29 4.18
CA PRO A 61 -4.13 12.97 2.80
C PRO A 61 -4.27 11.46 2.56
N GLY A 62 -5.08 11.08 1.58
CA GLY A 62 -5.41 9.69 1.30
C GLY A 62 -4.23 8.88 0.80
N GLN A 63 -4.26 7.60 1.15
CA GLN A 63 -3.22 6.62 0.86
C GLN A 63 -3.85 5.22 0.82
N VAL A 64 -3.25 4.28 0.09
CA VAL A 64 -3.63 2.88 0.14
C VAL A 64 -2.80 2.14 1.16
N VAL A 65 -3.48 1.35 1.99
CA VAL A 65 -2.86 0.54 3.04
C VAL A 65 -3.24 -0.92 2.82
N ILE A 66 -2.25 -1.80 2.88
CA ILE A 66 -2.47 -3.24 2.99
C ILE A 66 -2.53 -3.58 4.47
N TRP A 67 -3.61 -4.22 4.87
CA TRP A 67 -3.84 -4.69 6.23
C TRP A 67 -3.65 -6.20 6.31
N ASN A 68 -3.14 -6.66 7.44
CA ASN A 68 -3.03 -8.07 7.78
C ASN A 68 -3.86 -8.35 9.04
N LYS A 69 -4.80 -9.31 8.95
CA LYS A 69 -5.73 -9.73 10.02
C LYS A 69 -5.20 -10.87 10.92
N SER A 70 -3.89 -11.07 10.99
CA SER A 70 -3.27 -12.26 11.63
C SER A 70 -3.17 -12.23 13.16
N LYS A 71 -3.11 -11.07 13.82
CA LYS A 71 -2.79 -11.00 15.26
C LYS A 71 -4.00 -10.65 16.13
N PHE A 72 -4.53 -11.61 16.88
CA PHE A 72 -5.56 -11.40 17.92
C PHE A 72 -6.83 -10.67 17.42
N ASN A 73 -7.26 -10.90 16.18
CA ASN A 73 -8.33 -10.14 15.51
C ASN A 73 -8.09 -8.63 15.41
N ARG A 74 -6.83 -8.17 15.58
CA ARG A 74 -6.43 -6.80 15.30
C ARG A 74 -5.79 -6.73 13.91
N SER A 75 -6.35 -5.86 13.07
CA SER A 75 -5.75 -5.51 11.78
C SER A 75 -4.48 -4.70 12.02
N THR A 76 -3.34 -5.23 11.60
CA THR A 76 -2.06 -4.51 11.58
C THR A 76 -1.75 -4.04 10.16
N ARG A 77 -1.18 -2.84 10.04
CA ARG A 77 -0.70 -2.34 8.74
C ARG A 77 0.49 -3.19 8.30
N HIS A 78 0.40 -3.71 7.08
CA HIS A 78 1.44 -4.52 6.46
C HIS A 78 2.33 -3.67 5.56
N TRP A 79 1.71 -2.81 4.76
CA TRP A 79 2.37 -1.90 3.82
C TRP A 79 1.50 -0.66 3.59
N ARG A 80 2.09 0.44 3.10
CA ARG A 80 1.35 1.62 2.65
C ARG A 80 1.99 2.27 1.43
N THR A 81 1.17 2.82 0.55
CA THR A 81 1.63 3.64 -0.60
C THR A 81 2.18 5.00 -0.16
N GLY A 82 1.85 5.46 1.05
CA GLY A 82 2.02 6.85 1.45
C GLY A 82 0.98 7.78 0.81
N PRO A 83 0.89 9.03 1.28
CA PRO A 83 -0.03 10.04 0.76
C PRO A 83 0.04 10.25 -0.75
N TRP A 84 -1.10 10.56 -1.36
CA TRP A 84 -1.20 11.04 -2.73
C TRP A 84 -0.75 12.49 -2.86
N ASP A 85 0.17 12.77 -3.78
CA ASP A 85 0.71 14.11 -4.02
C ASP A 85 0.02 14.86 -5.18
N LYS A 86 -1.12 14.35 -5.65
CA LYS A 86 -1.88 14.74 -6.86
C LYS A 86 -1.32 14.23 -8.19
N SER A 87 -0.15 13.59 -8.19
CA SER A 87 0.42 12.94 -9.37
C SER A 87 0.72 11.46 -9.17
N LYS A 88 1.17 11.11 -7.96
CA LYS A 88 1.50 9.74 -7.56
C LYS A 88 1.38 9.55 -6.05
N PHE A 89 1.47 8.30 -5.62
CA PHE A 89 1.69 8.00 -4.21
C PHE A 89 3.19 8.11 -3.88
N ILE A 90 3.53 8.86 -2.84
CA ILE A 90 4.94 9.18 -2.54
C ILE A 90 5.81 7.97 -2.13
N GLY A 91 5.20 6.88 -1.68
CA GLY A 91 5.86 5.63 -1.34
C GLY A 91 5.93 4.62 -2.49
N VAL A 92 5.42 4.98 -3.68
CA VAL A 92 5.56 4.19 -4.92
C VAL A 92 6.50 4.97 -5.84
N LEU A 93 7.81 4.77 -5.67
CA LEU A 93 8.83 5.59 -6.32
C LEU A 93 8.80 5.50 -7.85
N ASP A 94 8.55 4.29 -8.36
CA ASP A 94 8.50 3.97 -9.80
C ASP A 94 7.16 4.37 -10.46
N MET A 95 6.23 4.96 -9.70
CA MET A 95 4.96 5.42 -10.26
C MET A 95 5.19 6.57 -11.22
N ASP A 96 4.73 6.39 -12.47
CA ASP A 96 4.76 7.44 -13.47
C ASP A 96 3.93 8.63 -12.96
N ASN A 97 4.56 9.80 -12.90
CA ASN A 97 3.94 11.04 -12.46
C ASN A 97 3.42 11.88 -13.64
N GLN A 98 3.57 11.38 -14.87
CA GLN A 98 2.96 11.97 -16.05
C GLN A 98 1.45 11.72 -16.03
N TYR A 99 0.70 12.64 -16.66
CA TYR A 99 -0.75 12.54 -16.82
C TYR A 99 -1.23 11.22 -17.44
N LEU A 100 -0.33 10.51 -18.16
CA LEU A 100 -0.59 9.25 -18.82
C LEU A 100 -0.50 8.01 -17.92
N SER A 101 -0.18 8.15 -16.63
CA SER A 101 -0.10 6.99 -15.71
C SER A 101 -1.43 6.26 -15.56
N GLY A 102 -2.54 6.99 -15.77
CA GLY A 102 -3.90 6.46 -15.71
C GLY A 102 -4.44 6.28 -14.30
N PHE A 103 -3.62 6.46 -13.26
CA PHE A 103 -4.03 6.36 -11.87
C PHE A 103 -4.59 7.68 -11.37
N ASN A 104 -5.71 7.62 -10.66
CA ASN A 104 -6.36 8.78 -10.07
C ASN A 104 -6.84 8.49 -8.65
N LEU A 105 -6.71 9.50 -7.80
CA LEU A 105 -7.31 9.52 -6.47
C LEU A 105 -8.13 10.81 -6.36
N ASP A 106 -9.44 10.65 -6.41
CA ASP A 106 -10.38 11.75 -6.24
C ASP A 106 -10.79 11.84 -4.77
N GLU A 107 -10.47 12.97 -4.14
CA GLU A 107 -10.73 13.23 -2.73
C GLU A 107 -11.68 14.42 -2.60
N ASN A 108 -12.85 14.18 -2.03
CA ASN A 108 -13.78 15.24 -1.67
C ASN A 108 -13.84 15.38 -0.14
N VAL A 109 -13.13 16.38 0.38
CA VAL A 109 -13.01 16.63 1.82
C VAL A 109 -14.36 16.99 2.46
N GLU A 110 -15.20 17.77 1.76
CA GLU A 110 -16.50 18.22 2.27
C GLU A 110 -17.52 17.06 2.35
N GLN A 111 -17.48 16.19 1.35
CA GLN A 111 -18.33 15.00 1.31
C GLN A 111 -17.76 13.86 2.16
N GLY A 112 -16.45 13.90 2.44
CA GLY A 112 -15.75 12.84 3.15
C GLY A 112 -15.62 11.57 2.30
N THR A 113 -15.50 11.73 0.99
CA THR A 113 -15.37 10.62 0.04
C THR A 113 -13.97 10.58 -0.56
N ILE A 114 -13.51 9.37 -0.82
CA ILE A 114 -12.25 9.11 -1.52
C ILE A 114 -12.44 7.95 -2.48
N HIS A 115 -12.03 8.17 -3.72
CA HIS A 115 -12.19 7.23 -4.82
C HIS A 115 -10.87 7.03 -5.54
N PHE A 116 -10.37 5.80 -5.51
CA PHE A 116 -9.20 5.36 -6.24
C PHE A 116 -9.62 4.58 -7.48
N SER A 117 -9.09 4.98 -8.63
CA SER A 117 -9.35 4.34 -9.90
C SER A 117 -8.09 4.33 -10.76
N PHE A 118 -7.99 3.39 -11.68
CA PHE A 118 -6.99 3.48 -12.74
C PHE A 118 -7.61 3.17 -14.10
N THR A 119 -7.10 3.81 -15.13
CA THR A 119 -7.49 3.61 -16.52
C THR A 119 -6.28 3.18 -17.34
N VAL A 120 -6.53 2.56 -18.49
CA VAL A 120 -5.49 2.10 -19.41
C VAL A 120 -5.76 2.74 -20.76
N PHE A 121 -4.76 3.46 -21.29
CA PHE A 121 -4.91 4.21 -22.55
C PHE A 121 -4.60 3.38 -23.81
N ASN A 122 -3.95 2.21 -23.65
CA ASN A 122 -3.50 1.35 -24.75
C ASN A 122 -4.36 0.07 -24.83
N LYS A 123 -4.22 -0.71 -25.92
CA LYS A 123 -4.92 -2.01 -26.11
C LYS A 123 -4.45 -3.14 -25.17
N TYR A 124 -3.66 -2.83 -24.15
CA TYR A 124 -3.14 -3.81 -23.20
C TYR A 124 -4.23 -4.17 -22.19
N LEU A 125 -4.32 -5.46 -21.85
CA LEU A 125 -5.05 -5.90 -20.67
C LEU A 125 -4.18 -5.65 -19.45
N THR A 126 -4.75 -5.08 -18.38
CA THR A 126 -4.02 -4.77 -17.15
C THR A 126 -4.93 -5.00 -15.96
N TYR A 127 -4.41 -5.54 -14.88
CA TYR A 127 -5.12 -5.60 -13.59
C TYR A 127 -4.14 -5.36 -12.44
N LEU A 128 -4.70 -4.92 -11.32
CA LEU A 128 -4.03 -4.95 -10.02
C LEU A 128 -4.55 -6.13 -9.22
N GLU A 129 -3.65 -6.92 -8.66
CA GLU A 129 -3.98 -8.08 -7.82
C GLU A 129 -3.40 -7.88 -6.43
N LEU A 130 -4.12 -8.29 -5.39
CA LEU A 130 -3.59 -8.48 -4.05
C LEU A 130 -3.40 -9.97 -3.78
N SER A 131 -2.14 -10.42 -3.78
CA SER A 131 -1.81 -11.83 -3.57
C SER A 131 -2.11 -12.31 -2.15
N SER A 132 -2.18 -13.64 -1.97
CA SER A 132 -2.35 -14.29 -0.66
C SER A 132 -1.24 -13.98 0.34
N ASP A 133 -0.09 -13.50 -0.12
CA ASP A 133 1.05 -13.09 0.70
C ASP A 133 1.02 -11.59 1.06
N GLY A 134 -0.02 -10.86 0.64
CA GLY A 134 -0.20 -9.44 0.93
C GLY A 134 0.64 -8.52 0.04
N ILE A 135 1.02 -8.99 -1.15
CA ILE A 135 1.75 -8.20 -2.15
C ILE A 135 0.78 -7.73 -3.22
N THR A 136 0.73 -6.42 -3.46
CA THR A 136 -0.01 -5.87 -4.60
C THR A 136 0.85 -5.92 -5.86
N LYS A 137 0.32 -6.46 -6.95
CA LYS A 137 1.00 -6.60 -8.25
C LYS A 137 0.21 -5.90 -9.34
N LEU A 138 0.91 -5.19 -10.23
CA LEU A 138 0.37 -4.66 -11.48
C LEU A 138 0.79 -5.59 -12.62
N MET A 139 -0.17 -6.29 -13.20
CA MET A 139 0.05 -7.27 -14.27
C MET A 139 -0.44 -6.70 -15.59
N ARG A 140 0.31 -6.94 -16.68
CA ARG A 140 -0.05 -6.51 -18.03
C ARG A 140 0.07 -7.66 -19.04
N SER A 141 -0.88 -7.74 -19.98
CA SER A 141 -0.83 -8.64 -21.13
C SER A 141 -1.21 -7.92 -22.42
N GLU A 142 -0.60 -8.30 -23.53
CA GLU A 142 -0.93 -7.75 -24.86
C GLU A 142 -2.18 -8.38 -25.48
N ASN A 143 -2.43 -9.65 -25.18
CA ASN A 143 -3.50 -10.43 -25.79
C ASN A 143 -4.27 -11.31 -24.78
N GLY A 144 -3.95 -11.19 -23.48
CA GLY A 144 -4.55 -11.99 -22.40
C GLY A 144 -3.91 -13.37 -22.21
N GLY A 145 -2.95 -13.77 -23.05
CA GLY A 145 -2.23 -15.04 -22.91
C GLY A 145 -1.09 -14.95 -21.88
N ASN A 146 -0.06 -14.17 -22.21
CA ASN A 146 1.11 -14.03 -21.34
C ASN A 146 1.00 -12.76 -20.50
N TRP A 147 0.96 -12.93 -19.18
CA TRP A 147 0.97 -11.82 -18.22
C TRP A 147 2.39 -11.50 -17.78
N SER A 148 2.71 -10.21 -17.75
CA SER A 148 4.01 -9.68 -17.36
C SER A 148 3.84 -8.78 -16.14
N LEU A 149 4.68 -9.01 -15.13
CA LEU A 149 4.74 -8.16 -13.94
C LEU A 149 5.33 -6.81 -14.32
N GLN A 150 4.56 -5.74 -14.10
CA GLN A 150 5.00 -4.36 -14.36
C GLN A 150 5.51 -3.69 -13.08
N TRP A 151 4.88 -4.00 -11.95
CA TRP A 151 5.23 -3.45 -10.65
C TRP A 151 4.69 -4.34 -9.54
N GLU A 152 5.38 -4.37 -8.39
CA GLU A 152 4.87 -4.94 -7.16
C GLU A 152 5.25 -4.11 -5.94
N ALA A 153 4.41 -4.18 -4.90
CA ALA A 153 4.69 -3.62 -3.58
C ALA A 153 5.76 -4.44 -2.85
N LEU A 154 6.25 -3.92 -1.71
CA LEU A 154 7.20 -4.62 -0.83
C LEU A 154 8.51 -5.05 -1.52
N GLN A 155 9.07 -4.18 -2.35
CA GLN A 155 10.31 -4.43 -3.09
C GLN A 155 11.52 -4.68 -2.16
N ASN A 156 11.50 -4.14 -0.94
CA ASN A 156 12.59 -4.31 0.01
C ASN A 156 12.11 -4.31 1.48
N GLN A 157 13.02 -4.63 2.40
CA GLN A 157 12.66 -4.77 3.82
C GLN A 157 12.17 -3.47 4.49
N CYS A 158 12.53 -2.30 3.96
CA CYS A 158 12.06 -1.01 4.50
C CYS A 158 10.60 -0.71 4.18
N ASP A 159 10.02 -1.39 3.19
CA ASP A 159 8.65 -1.14 2.76
C ASP A 159 7.63 -1.70 3.76
N TYR A 160 8.02 -2.75 4.52
CA TYR A 160 7.19 -3.29 5.59
C TYR A 160 6.87 -2.21 6.61
N TYR A 161 5.58 -2.02 6.88
CA TYR A 161 5.11 -0.96 7.76
C TYR A 161 5.70 -1.13 9.18
N GLY A 162 6.25 -0.04 9.71
CA GLY A 162 6.83 -0.03 11.06
C GLY A 162 8.14 -0.83 11.20
N LYS A 163 8.85 -1.13 10.10
CA LYS A 163 10.16 -1.78 10.15
C LYS A 163 11.16 -1.06 11.07
N CYS A 164 11.12 0.27 11.06
CA CYS A 164 11.75 1.11 12.08
C CYS A 164 10.67 1.66 13.01
N GLY A 165 10.96 1.69 14.31
CA GLY A 165 10.08 2.30 15.30
C GLY A 165 9.93 3.81 15.12
N PRO A 166 9.09 4.46 15.97
CA PRO A 166 8.79 5.89 15.87
C PRO A 166 10.05 6.77 15.77
N PHE A 167 10.01 7.78 14.92
CA PHE A 167 11.12 8.71 14.64
C PHE A 167 12.42 8.06 14.11
N GLY A 168 12.36 6.78 13.72
CA GLY A 168 13.39 6.08 12.97
C GLY A 168 13.10 6.09 11.46
N VAL A 169 14.15 6.16 10.66
CA VAL A 169 14.12 6.09 9.20
C VAL A 169 14.85 4.83 8.77
N CYS A 170 14.20 4.03 7.92
CA CYS A 170 14.80 2.84 7.36
C CYS A 170 15.75 3.20 6.22
N LYS A 171 16.94 2.60 6.24
CA LYS A 171 17.94 2.76 5.21
C LYS A 171 18.42 1.39 4.74
N ILE A 172 18.22 1.13 3.46
CA ILE A 172 18.83 0.00 2.77
C ILE A 172 20.34 0.22 2.76
N LEU A 173 21.09 -0.73 3.32
CA LEU A 173 22.54 -0.75 3.19
C LEU A 173 22.88 -1.32 1.81
N LYS A 174 24.01 -0.92 1.24
CA LYS A 174 24.43 -1.42 -0.09
C LYS A 174 24.28 -2.95 -0.09
N PRO A 175 23.67 -3.54 -1.14
CA PRO A 175 23.51 -4.98 -1.21
C PRO A 175 24.89 -5.63 -1.00
N PRO A 176 25.03 -6.68 -0.17
CA PRO A 176 26.25 -7.45 -0.17
C PRO A 176 26.51 -7.91 -1.61
N LYS A 177 27.78 -8.09 -2.00
CA LYS A 177 28.16 -8.55 -3.35
C LYS A 177 27.45 -9.84 -3.79
N PHE A 178 26.79 -10.53 -2.87
CA PHE A 178 26.08 -11.79 -3.03
C PHE A 178 24.56 -11.71 -2.82
N ALA A 179 23.98 -10.54 -2.51
CA ALA A 179 22.52 -10.43 -2.41
C ALA A 179 21.92 -10.67 -3.80
N LYS A 180 21.06 -11.68 -3.88
CA LYS A 180 20.40 -12.07 -5.13
C LYS A 180 19.15 -11.24 -5.38
N THR A 181 18.58 -10.64 -4.33
CA THR A 181 17.33 -9.88 -4.38
C THR A 181 17.39 -8.64 -3.48
N ALA A 182 16.53 -7.65 -3.76
CA ALA A 182 16.40 -6.44 -2.93
C ALA A 182 15.90 -6.74 -1.50
N SER A 183 15.17 -7.85 -1.32
CA SER A 183 14.67 -8.32 -0.02
C SER A 183 15.75 -8.93 0.89
N GLU A 184 16.90 -9.35 0.33
CA GLU A 184 18.08 -9.85 1.07
C GLU A 184 19.04 -8.73 1.49
N SER A 185 18.83 -7.50 1.02
CA SER A 185 19.71 -6.39 1.34
C SER A 185 19.59 -6.03 2.83
N PRO A 186 20.71 -6.00 3.58
CA PRO A 186 20.67 -5.65 4.99
C PRO A 186 20.19 -4.21 5.13
N ILE A 187 19.38 -3.96 6.16
CA ILE A 187 18.88 -2.62 6.45
C ILE A 187 19.43 -2.11 7.77
N SER A 188 19.31 -0.81 7.99
CA SER A 188 19.54 -0.17 9.28
C SER A 188 18.47 0.88 9.55
N CYS A 189 18.07 1.02 10.80
CA CYS A 189 17.25 2.15 11.23
C CYS A 189 18.14 3.26 11.79
N LYS A 190 17.89 4.50 11.37
CA LYS A 190 18.57 5.69 11.89
C LYS A 190 17.56 6.67 12.45
N CYS A 191 17.87 7.26 13.60
CA CYS A 191 17.02 8.30 14.17
C CYS A 191 17.06 9.57 13.32
N LEU A 192 15.92 10.26 13.25
CA LEU A 192 15.84 11.60 12.67
C LEU A 192 16.82 12.57 13.36
N LYS A 193 17.23 13.63 12.66
CA LYS A 193 18.09 14.68 13.23
C LYS A 193 17.44 15.25 14.49
N GLY A 194 18.19 15.28 15.59
CA GLY A 194 17.70 15.73 16.91
C GLY A 194 17.09 14.63 17.79
N PHE A 195 17.04 13.39 17.31
CA PHE A 195 16.61 12.21 18.05
C PHE A 195 17.79 11.24 18.29
N GLU A 196 17.64 10.38 19.28
CA GLU A 196 18.55 9.28 19.61
C GLU A 196 17.76 8.01 19.93
N PRO A 197 18.37 6.83 19.79
CA PRO A 197 17.71 5.58 20.16
C PRO A 197 17.18 5.66 21.58
N LYS A 198 16.00 5.08 21.82
CA LYS A 198 15.55 4.87 23.20
C LYS A 198 16.66 4.12 23.94
N PRO A 199 17.00 4.49 25.19
CA PRO A 199 18.06 3.81 25.94
C PRO A 199 17.62 2.39 26.28
N ASP A 200 17.89 1.48 25.34
CA ASP A 200 17.73 0.04 25.45
C ASP A 200 18.90 -0.65 24.75
N HIS A 201 19.24 -1.84 25.23
CA HIS A 201 20.27 -2.68 24.60
C HIS A 201 19.75 -3.34 23.30
N GLU A 202 18.48 -3.13 22.95
CA GLU A 202 17.83 -3.80 21.83
C GLU A 202 18.21 -3.15 20.49
N TRP A 203 18.39 -1.82 20.47
CA TRP A 203 18.79 -1.10 19.26
C TRP A 203 20.13 -1.58 18.67
N SER A 204 21.13 -1.86 19.51
CA SER A 204 22.45 -2.35 19.08
C SER A 204 22.42 -3.80 18.60
N LYS A 205 21.42 -4.58 19.02
CA LYS A 205 21.17 -5.96 18.59
C LYS A 205 20.35 -6.04 17.29
N GLY A 206 19.98 -4.92 16.69
CA GLY A 206 19.17 -4.88 15.47
C GLY A 206 17.65 -4.90 15.70
N ASN A 207 17.20 -4.74 16.95
CA ASN A 207 15.79 -4.58 17.26
C ASN A 207 15.45 -3.09 17.41
N TRP A 208 14.89 -2.52 16.35
CA TRP A 208 14.59 -1.08 16.25
C TRP A 208 13.14 -0.71 16.59
N THR A 209 12.36 -1.66 17.12
CA THR A 209 10.92 -1.48 17.39
C THR A 209 10.65 -0.41 18.43
N GLY A 210 11.57 -0.19 19.38
CA GLY A 210 11.49 0.84 20.42
C GLY A 210 11.58 2.29 19.90
N GLY A 211 12.06 2.48 18.67
CA GLY A 211 12.17 3.80 18.05
C GLY A 211 13.19 4.73 18.70
N CYS A 212 13.01 6.02 18.46
CA CYS A 212 13.91 7.08 18.90
C CYS A 212 13.17 8.11 19.77
N VAL A 213 13.91 8.78 20.66
CA VAL A 213 13.43 9.86 21.53
C VAL A 213 14.20 11.15 21.26
N ARG A 214 13.61 12.30 21.55
CA ARG A 214 14.29 13.60 21.37
C ARG A 214 15.47 13.72 22.33
N LYS A 215 16.60 14.22 21.82
CA LYS A 215 17.81 14.50 22.63
C LYS A 215 17.60 15.60 23.67
N LYS A 216 16.75 16.58 23.35
CA LYS A 216 16.41 17.70 24.23
C LYS A 216 14.90 17.75 24.42
N LYS A 217 14.46 18.00 25.65
CA LYS A 217 13.05 18.30 25.93
C LYS A 217 12.66 19.58 25.20
N VAL A 218 11.46 19.61 24.64
CA VAL A 218 10.89 20.85 24.11
C VAL A 218 10.56 21.73 25.31
N SER A 219 11.23 22.87 25.43
CA SER A 219 10.75 23.96 26.28
C SER A 219 9.48 24.51 25.63
N LEU A 220 8.36 24.39 26.34
CA LEU A 220 7.09 25.04 25.99
C LEU A 220 7.19 26.54 26.25
#